data_AF-A0A6B1HXF5-F1
#
_entry.id   AF-A0A6B1HXF5-F1
#
_cell.length_a   1.000
_cell.length_b   1.000
_cell.length_c   1.000
_cell.angle_alpha   90.00
_cell.angle_beta   90.00
_cell.angle_gamma   90.00
#
_symmetry.space_group_name_H-M   'P 1'
#
loop_
_entity.id
_entity.type
_entity.pdbx_description
1 polymer ?
#
loop_
_entity_poly.entity_id
_entity_poly.type
_entity_poly.pdbx_seq_one_letter_code
_entity_poly.pdbx_strand_id
1 'polypeptide(L)'
;HIYARRLGPGLTDTQDENGNPLDLFSWIKLPEGRVPERELQYNELGVDLGDDGLLGWSFWSAPFKLEDALIDESLPEAEWHHAGVQLPLPGGTRYIQFRILFDSAQHSAALLDFIEFDYDAPLVSGGIVAEIFPPRVTLGEETAFRYFVRPFFKTGEATAFNRIEIAVPSADTRIDTLRFDGQDWTEIVPNTGADPLSGVHPIRLAPAEGRTDSLGQFAQRVVTNPRTGSSKLHIKLPLMGAEHFQFDQNIEIVFRSKLFRGSEEFTSAVWNDQGDSSVESIPQPAEDGDATPDIATNALLVVADEIDQIVRTPHIAPNPFTPNGDGINDEVTFSFDLFLVLDPVEVHLEIYDLSGRRIAQIQPGGSTAGSLQVEWDGRDSQGQVAPPGIYLYRLAIDLDNVSTERSGTLSLVY
;
A
#
# COMPACT_ATOMS: atom_id res chain seq x y z
N HIS A 1 -10.46 12.29 -1.47
CA HIS A 1 -11.09 13.11 -2.52
C HIS A 1 -10.46 12.69 -3.83
N ILE A 2 -11.28 12.37 -4.83
CA ILE A 2 -10.87 11.94 -6.16
C ILE A 2 -10.87 13.19 -7.04
N TYR A 3 -9.70 13.66 -7.43
CA TYR A 3 -9.53 14.91 -8.18
C TYR A 3 -9.73 14.72 -9.70
N ALA A 4 -10.97 14.52 -10.15
CA ALA A 4 -11.29 14.54 -11.58
C ALA A 4 -11.53 15.98 -12.10
N ARG A 5 -11.21 16.24 -13.37
CA ARG A 5 -11.69 17.44 -14.09
C ARG A 5 -13.21 17.33 -14.28
N ARG A 6 -13.97 18.20 -13.63
CA ARG A 6 -15.43 18.26 -13.77
C ARG A 6 -15.80 18.92 -15.10
N LEU A 7 -16.25 18.13 -16.08
CA LEU A 7 -16.73 18.62 -17.38
C LEU A 7 -18.22 19.03 -17.36
N GLY A 8 -18.95 18.63 -16.31
CA GLY A 8 -20.36 18.96 -16.07
C GLY A 8 -20.95 18.19 -14.89
N PRO A 9 -22.26 18.31 -14.61
CA PRO A 9 -22.94 17.50 -13.59
C PRO A 9 -22.91 16.01 -13.98
N GLY A 10 -22.23 15.18 -13.20
CA GLY A 10 -22.20 13.72 -13.39
C GLY A 10 -21.24 13.19 -14.47
N LEU A 11 -20.37 14.03 -15.02
CA LEU A 11 -19.35 13.64 -16.01
C LEU A 11 -17.95 13.93 -15.48
N THR A 12 -17.19 12.86 -15.24
CA THR A 12 -15.78 12.87 -14.85
C THR A 12 -14.95 12.28 -15.98
N ASP A 13 -13.88 12.98 -16.37
CA ASP A 13 -12.88 12.48 -17.30
C ASP A 13 -11.60 12.13 -16.54
N THR A 14 -11.02 11.00 -16.92
CA THR A 14 -9.83 10.39 -16.29
C THR A 14 -8.65 10.37 -17.25
N GLN A 15 -8.80 10.99 -18.43
CA GLN A 15 -7.79 11.06 -19.47
C GLN A 15 -7.36 12.51 -19.76
N ASP A 16 -6.12 12.67 -20.20
CA ASP A 16 -5.61 13.92 -20.74
C ASP A 16 -6.20 14.20 -22.14
N GLU A 17 -5.80 15.32 -22.75
CA GLU A 17 -6.25 15.68 -24.11
C GLU A 17 -5.79 14.70 -25.21
N ASN A 18 -4.92 13.74 -24.87
CA ASN A 18 -4.39 12.71 -25.74
C ASN A 18 -4.97 11.31 -25.47
N GLY A 19 -5.87 11.17 -24.49
CA GLY A 19 -6.50 9.88 -24.13
C GLY A 19 -5.69 9.02 -23.15
N ASN A 20 -4.60 9.54 -22.59
CA ASN A 20 -3.80 8.83 -21.59
C ASN A 20 -4.40 9.05 -20.19
N PRO A 21 -4.36 8.06 -19.29
CA PRO A 21 -4.70 8.28 -17.89
C PRO A 21 -3.91 9.48 -17.33
N LEU A 22 -4.61 10.43 -16.72
CA LEU A 22 -4.01 11.62 -16.11
C LEU A 22 -2.96 11.20 -15.06
N ASP A 23 -1.75 11.74 -15.14
CA ASP A 23 -0.61 11.42 -14.27
C ASP A 23 -0.80 11.90 -12.81
N LEU A 24 0.00 11.37 -11.87
CA LEU A 24 -0.09 11.69 -10.45
C LEU A 24 0.02 13.21 -10.19
N PHE A 25 0.79 13.95 -10.99
CA PHE A 25 0.94 15.41 -10.86
C PHE A 25 -0.36 16.18 -11.18
N SER A 26 -1.23 15.60 -12.01
CA SER A 26 -2.56 16.12 -12.32
C SER A 26 -3.59 15.82 -11.21
N TRP A 27 -3.28 14.90 -10.28
CA TRP A 27 -4.20 14.38 -9.25
C TRP A 27 -3.88 14.77 -7.80
N ILE A 28 -2.82 15.55 -7.54
CA ILE A 28 -2.45 15.86 -6.15
C ILE A 28 -3.44 16.84 -5.50
N LYS A 29 -4.11 16.37 -4.43
CA LYS A 29 -4.09 17.13 -3.18
C LYS A 29 -3.59 16.22 -2.07
N LEU A 30 -2.53 16.69 -1.44
CA LEU A 30 -1.73 16.01 -0.44
C LEU A 30 -2.59 15.50 0.74
N PRO A 31 -2.24 14.34 1.33
CA PRO A 31 -2.93 13.74 2.48
C PRO A 31 -2.79 14.55 3.77
N GLU A 32 -1.80 15.43 3.90
CA GLU A 32 -1.58 16.17 5.13
C GLU A 32 -1.13 17.60 4.80
N GLY A 33 -1.62 18.59 5.56
CA GLY A 33 -1.01 19.91 5.71
C GLY A 33 -0.69 20.69 4.44
N ARG A 34 -1.39 21.80 4.22
CA ARG A 34 -1.06 22.79 3.17
C ARG A 34 0.46 23.04 3.07
N VAL A 35 1.05 22.68 1.94
CA VAL A 35 2.19 23.43 1.42
C VAL A 35 1.59 24.72 0.81
N PRO A 36 2.05 25.91 1.21
CA PRO A 36 1.53 27.17 0.66
C PRO A 36 1.92 27.40 -0.80
N GLU A 37 2.90 26.65 -1.33
CA GLU A 37 3.26 26.63 -2.74
C GLU A 37 2.28 25.76 -3.54
N ARG A 38 1.41 26.43 -4.28
CA ARG A 38 0.41 25.81 -5.17
C ARG A 38 1.04 25.24 -6.46
N GLU A 39 2.30 25.60 -6.75
CA GLU A 39 3.02 25.26 -7.97
C GLU A 39 4.50 25.03 -7.61
N LEU A 40 5.02 23.82 -7.87
CA LEU A 40 6.45 23.54 -7.76
C LEU A 40 7.17 24.26 -8.91
N GLN A 41 8.19 25.05 -8.59
CA GLN A 41 8.99 25.72 -9.62
C GLN A 41 9.83 24.69 -10.39
N TYR A 42 10.07 24.94 -11.68
CA TYR A 42 11.03 24.13 -12.45
C TYR A 42 12.43 24.25 -11.83
N ASN A 43 13.25 23.21 -11.92
CA ASN A 43 14.64 23.27 -11.46
C ASN A 43 15.36 24.45 -12.17
N GLU A 44 15.82 25.43 -11.39
CA GLU A 44 16.39 26.69 -11.89
C GLU A 44 17.76 26.50 -12.57
N LEU A 45 18.39 25.33 -12.45
CA LEU A 45 19.69 25.01 -13.07
C LEU A 45 19.59 24.56 -14.54
N GLY A 46 18.40 24.68 -15.16
CA GLY A 46 18.03 24.12 -16.47
C GLY A 46 18.74 24.63 -17.73
N VAL A 47 20.02 25.04 -17.69
CA VAL A 47 20.76 25.41 -18.91
C VAL A 47 22.24 25.00 -18.98
N ASP A 48 22.86 24.58 -17.87
CA ASP A 48 24.27 24.13 -17.86
C ASP A 48 24.33 22.64 -17.47
N LEU A 49 23.72 21.81 -18.33
CA LEU A 49 23.76 20.36 -18.26
C LEU A 49 25.05 19.92 -18.97
N GLY A 50 26.01 19.40 -18.22
CA GLY A 50 27.22 18.81 -18.78
C GLY A 50 26.92 17.57 -19.65
N ASP A 51 27.93 16.73 -19.88
CA ASP A 51 27.80 15.51 -20.71
C ASP A 51 26.78 14.48 -20.16
N ASP A 52 26.18 14.72 -18.98
CA ASP A 52 25.18 13.90 -18.30
C ASP A 52 23.71 14.32 -18.54
N GLY A 53 23.46 15.48 -19.17
CA GLY A 53 22.13 15.87 -19.66
C GLY A 53 21.01 15.93 -18.61
N LEU A 54 19.75 15.79 -19.07
CA LEU A 54 18.52 15.75 -18.25
C LEU A 54 18.46 14.58 -17.24
N LEU A 55 19.48 13.70 -17.21
CA LEU A 55 19.49 12.42 -16.49
C LEU A 55 20.28 12.45 -15.17
N GLY A 56 20.87 13.59 -14.78
CA GLY A 56 21.71 13.69 -13.58
C GLY A 56 21.01 14.19 -12.32
N TRP A 57 19.90 14.92 -12.47
CA TRP A 57 19.22 15.67 -11.40
C TRP A 57 17.80 15.15 -11.16
N SER A 58 17.40 15.03 -9.90
CA SER A 58 16.01 14.74 -9.56
C SER A 58 15.08 15.93 -9.85
N PHE A 59 13.81 15.65 -10.16
CA PHE A 59 12.74 16.65 -10.04
C PHE A 59 12.46 16.99 -8.56
N TRP A 60 11.80 18.12 -8.32
CA TRP A 60 11.30 18.44 -6.98
C TRP A 60 10.23 17.43 -6.58
N SER A 61 10.41 16.79 -5.43
CA SER A 61 9.35 15.98 -4.82
C SER A 61 8.24 16.87 -4.26
N ALA A 62 7.13 16.25 -3.86
CA ALA A 62 6.24 16.88 -2.89
C ALA A 62 7.01 17.20 -1.59
N PRO A 63 6.68 18.29 -0.87
CA PRO A 63 7.33 18.63 0.39
C PRO A 63 7.03 17.61 1.48
N PHE A 64 8.06 17.25 2.23
CA PHE A 64 7.94 16.42 3.43
C PHE A 64 7.70 17.31 4.64
N LYS A 65 6.96 16.81 5.65
CA LYS A 65 6.96 17.49 6.93
C LYS A 65 8.27 17.19 7.65
N LEU A 66 8.82 18.19 8.33
CA LEU A 66 10.06 18.01 9.09
C LEU A 66 9.90 16.92 10.16
N GLU A 67 8.71 16.84 10.79
CA GLU A 67 8.37 15.85 11.82
C GLU A 67 8.47 14.39 11.34
N ASP A 68 8.27 14.13 10.05
CA ASP A 68 8.35 12.78 9.47
C ASP A 68 9.79 12.26 9.36
N ALA A 69 10.75 13.18 9.31
CA ALA A 69 12.17 12.88 9.18
C ALA A 69 12.96 13.12 10.47
N LEU A 70 12.28 13.44 11.58
CA LEU A 70 12.96 13.64 12.86
C LEU A 70 13.50 12.31 13.38
N ILE A 71 14.74 12.38 13.86
CA ILE A 71 15.37 11.32 14.61
C ILE A 71 14.63 11.19 15.95
N ASP A 72 14.28 9.96 16.32
CA ASP A 72 13.80 9.67 17.66
C ASP A 72 14.99 9.64 18.62
N GLU A 73 15.29 10.80 19.22
CA GLU A 73 16.38 10.96 20.20
C GLU A 73 16.21 10.08 21.46
N SER A 74 15.06 9.43 21.65
CA SER A 74 14.89 8.44 22.73
C SER A 74 15.55 7.10 22.42
N LEU A 75 15.89 6.83 21.15
CA LEU A 75 16.60 5.64 20.71
C LEU A 75 18.13 5.85 20.77
N PRO A 76 18.92 4.77 20.92
CA PRO A 76 20.37 4.83 20.77
C PRO A 76 20.79 5.44 19.42
N GLU A 77 21.90 6.19 19.39
CA GLU A 77 22.43 6.81 18.16
C GLU A 77 22.66 5.78 17.04
N ALA A 78 23.07 4.57 17.42
CA ALA A 78 23.23 3.46 16.48
C ALA A 78 21.91 3.01 15.82
N GLU A 79 20.74 3.41 16.31
CA GLU A 79 19.42 3.09 15.75
C GLU A 79 18.80 4.29 15.00
N TRP A 80 19.45 5.45 14.97
CA TRP A 80 18.91 6.66 14.31
C TRP A 80 18.71 6.48 12.81
N HIS A 81 19.48 5.60 12.17
CA HIS A 81 19.31 5.23 10.76
C HIS A 81 17.99 4.49 10.46
N HIS A 82 17.30 3.97 11.48
CA HIS A 82 15.95 3.42 11.34
C HIS A 82 14.86 4.51 11.36
N ALA A 83 15.24 5.77 11.66
CA ALA A 83 14.39 6.95 11.55
C ALA A 83 14.67 7.70 10.25
N GLY A 84 13.73 8.54 9.82
CA GLY A 84 13.83 9.27 8.55
C GLY A 84 12.72 8.90 7.57
N VAL A 85 12.75 9.56 6.41
CA VAL A 85 11.78 9.36 5.33
C VAL A 85 12.49 8.92 4.06
N GLN A 86 12.00 7.86 3.42
CA GLN A 86 12.52 7.44 2.13
C GLN A 86 12.14 8.49 1.07
N LEU A 87 13.15 9.00 0.38
CA LEU A 87 12.94 9.94 -0.73
C LEU A 87 12.59 9.15 -2.01
N PRO A 88 11.52 9.52 -2.74
CA PRO A 88 11.11 8.84 -3.97
C PRO A 88 11.98 9.32 -5.15
N LEU A 89 13.29 9.15 -5.02
CA LEU A 89 14.25 9.57 -6.04
C LEU A 89 14.37 8.49 -7.12
N PRO A 90 14.40 8.86 -8.41
CA PRO A 90 14.72 7.94 -9.49
C PRO A 90 16.07 7.26 -9.27
N GLY A 91 16.16 5.98 -9.64
CA GLY A 91 17.39 5.21 -9.51
C GLY A 91 18.52 5.81 -10.35
N GLY A 92 19.75 5.78 -9.83
CA GLY A 92 20.93 6.27 -10.58
C GLY A 92 21.10 7.79 -10.63
N THR A 93 20.27 8.54 -9.89
CA THR A 93 20.43 9.99 -9.70
C THR A 93 21.76 10.27 -8.98
N ARG A 94 22.63 11.10 -9.58
CA ARG A 94 23.95 11.43 -9.02
C ARG A 94 23.93 12.68 -8.14
N TYR A 95 22.98 13.57 -8.38
CA TYR A 95 22.86 14.84 -7.70
C TYR A 95 21.46 15.00 -7.14
N ILE A 96 21.38 15.34 -5.85
CA ILE A 96 20.13 15.68 -5.17
C ILE A 96 20.14 17.17 -4.91
N GLN A 97 19.02 17.82 -5.22
CA GLN A 97 18.76 19.19 -4.80
C GLN A 97 17.61 19.19 -3.79
N PHE A 98 17.78 19.93 -2.69
CA PHE A 98 16.73 20.10 -1.69
C PHE A 98 16.55 21.58 -1.35
N ARG A 99 15.35 21.92 -0.88
CA ARG A 99 14.94 23.26 -0.46
C ARG A 99 14.31 23.14 0.92
N ILE A 100 14.72 24.00 1.84
CA ILE A 100 14.22 23.99 3.21
C ILE A 100 13.56 25.32 3.46
N LEU A 101 12.30 25.26 3.89
CA LEU A 101 11.48 26.42 4.18
C LEU A 101 11.42 26.58 5.70
N PHE A 102 11.95 27.69 6.21
CA PHE A 102 11.82 28.06 7.60
C PHE A 102 10.64 29.02 7.77
N ASP A 103 9.64 28.61 8.54
CA ASP A 103 8.59 29.51 9.03
C ASP A 103 8.94 29.98 10.45
N SER A 104 9.08 31.28 10.66
CA SER A 104 9.51 31.87 11.93
C SER A 104 8.58 33.00 12.33
N ALA A 105 8.21 33.05 13.62
CA ALA A 105 7.42 34.14 14.19
C ALA A 105 8.33 35.20 14.80
N GLN A 106 7.76 36.35 15.20
CA GLN A 106 8.52 37.48 15.77
C GLN A 106 9.36 37.12 17.01
N HIS A 107 9.04 36.02 17.69
CA HIS A 107 9.75 35.52 18.88
C HIS A 107 10.19 34.06 18.77
N SER A 108 10.21 33.47 17.57
CA SER A 108 10.75 32.12 17.35
C SER A 108 11.79 32.13 16.23
N ALA A 109 12.81 31.29 16.38
CA ALA A 109 13.79 31.03 15.34
C ALA A 109 13.87 29.51 15.15
N ALA A 110 13.91 29.08 13.89
CA ALA A 110 14.17 27.69 13.56
C ALA A 110 15.67 27.52 13.27
N LEU A 111 16.25 26.43 13.75
CA LEU A 111 17.62 26.02 13.47
C LEU A 111 17.56 24.62 12.85
N LEU A 112 18.32 24.43 11.78
CA LEU A 112 18.63 23.11 11.23
C LEU A 112 20.08 22.80 11.62
N ASP A 113 20.29 21.74 12.38
CA ASP A 113 21.63 21.35 12.84
C ASP A 113 22.38 20.61 11.73
N PHE A 114 21.85 19.47 11.30
CA PHE A 114 22.38 18.68 10.19
C PHE A 114 21.27 18.05 9.36
N ILE A 115 21.66 17.55 8.18
CA ILE A 115 20.88 16.64 7.36
C ILE A 115 21.79 15.46 7.06
N GLU A 116 21.29 14.25 7.24
CA GLU A 116 21.97 13.02 6.87
C GLU A 116 21.21 12.34 5.73
N PHE A 117 21.96 11.67 4.85
CA PHE A 117 21.41 10.92 3.74
C PHE A 117 22.08 9.57 3.66
N ASP A 118 21.28 8.52 3.68
CA ASP A 118 21.70 7.17 3.33
C ASP A 118 21.55 6.95 1.82
N TYR A 119 22.57 6.39 1.18
CA TYR A 119 22.56 6.04 -0.24
C TYR A 119 23.32 4.73 -0.47
N ASP A 120 22.94 4.01 -1.53
CA ASP A 120 23.55 2.73 -1.88
C ASP A 120 23.79 2.64 -3.40
N ALA A 121 24.63 1.69 -3.80
CA ALA A 121 24.81 1.33 -5.19
C ALA A 121 23.54 0.64 -5.73
N PRO A 122 23.18 0.84 -7.01
CA PRO A 122 21.99 0.22 -7.57
C PRO A 122 22.12 -1.31 -7.58
N LEU A 123 21.08 -1.98 -7.11
CA LEU A 123 20.89 -3.44 -7.17
C LEU A 123 20.58 -3.95 -8.58
N VAL A 124 20.09 -3.06 -9.44
CA VAL A 124 19.86 -3.28 -10.87
C VAL A 124 20.37 -2.06 -11.63
N SER A 125 21.52 -2.20 -12.26
CA SER A 125 22.34 -1.11 -12.81
C SER A 125 21.74 -0.28 -13.95
N GLY A 126 20.76 -0.82 -14.67
CA GLY A 126 20.00 -0.15 -15.71
C GLY A 126 18.59 0.27 -15.28
N GLY A 127 18.23 0.11 -14.01
CA GLY A 127 16.90 0.43 -13.49
C GLY A 127 15.90 -0.73 -13.59
N ILE A 128 14.70 -0.50 -13.08
CA ILE A 128 13.63 -1.49 -12.99
C ILE A 128 12.35 -0.79 -13.40
N VAL A 129 11.61 -1.42 -14.30
CA VAL A 129 10.32 -0.93 -14.75
C VAL A 129 9.24 -1.90 -14.31
N ALA A 130 8.09 -1.36 -13.89
CA ALA A 130 6.94 -2.13 -13.50
C ALA A 130 5.62 -1.52 -14.01
N GLU A 131 4.61 -2.38 -14.15
CA GLU A 131 3.25 -1.97 -14.53
C GLU A 131 2.21 -2.96 -14.02
N ILE A 132 0.97 -2.51 -13.91
CA ILE A 132 -0.15 -3.27 -13.37
C ILE A 132 -1.38 -3.26 -14.29
N PHE A 133 -2.07 -4.40 -14.34
CA PHE A 133 -3.35 -4.57 -15.01
C PHE A 133 -4.36 -5.32 -14.11
N PRO A 134 -5.66 -5.01 -14.14
CA PRO A 134 -6.30 -3.93 -14.91
C PRO A 134 -6.07 -2.54 -14.28
N PRO A 135 -6.10 -1.45 -15.08
CA PRO A 135 -5.93 -0.09 -14.57
C PRO A 135 -7.20 0.44 -13.86
N ARG A 136 -8.32 -0.27 -13.97
CA ARG A 136 -9.58 0.09 -13.31
C ARG A 136 -10.30 -1.11 -12.73
N VAL A 137 -10.94 -0.91 -11.57
CA VAL A 137 -11.61 -1.96 -10.81
C VAL A 137 -12.85 -1.45 -10.09
N THR A 138 -13.76 -2.35 -9.71
CA THR A 138 -14.85 -2.03 -8.80
C THR A 138 -14.35 -1.93 -7.37
N LEU A 139 -14.75 -0.89 -6.65
CA LEU A 139 -14.36 -0.68 -5.25
C LEU A 139 -14.90 -1.80 -4.33
N GLY A 140 -14.02 -2.34 -3.49
CA GLY A 140 -14.35 -3.41 -2.53
C GLY A 140 -14.57 -4.81 -3.11
N GLU A 141 -14.50 -4.97 -4.43
CA GLU A 141 -14.50 -6.30 -5.05
C GLU A 141 -13.09 -6.89 -5.04
N GLU A 142 -13.00 -8.18 -4.72
CA GLU A 142 -11.74 -8.90 -4.83
C GLU A 142 -11.38 -9.02 -6.31
N THR A 143 -10.29 -8.39 -6.71
CA THR A 143 -9.84 -8.34 -8.10
C THR A 143 -8.48 -9.02 -8.23
N ALA A 144 -8.32 -9.81 -9.29
CA ALA A 144 -7.03 -10.37 -9.68
C ALA A 144 -6.24 -9.34 -10.52
N PHE A 145 -5.08 -8.96 -10.02
CA PHE A 145 -4.13 -8.09 -10.68
C PHE A 145 -2.99 -8.90 -11.29
N ARG A 146 -2.52 -8.48 -12.46
CA ARG A 146 -1.28 -8.93 -13.09
C ARG A 146 -0.28 -7.79 -12.97
N TYR A 147 0.80 -8.04 -12.25
CA TYR A 147 1.86 -7.07 -12.01
C TYR A 147 3.15 -7.56 -12.63
N PHE A 148 3.76 -6.73 -13.46
CA PHE A 148 4.97 -7.09 -14.20
C PHE A 148 6.15 -6.31 -13.66
N VAL A 149 7.27 -7.00 -13.47
CA VAL A 149 8.54 -6.38 -13.08
C VAL A 149 9.61 -6.79 -14.10
N ARG A 150 10.25 -5.79 -14.68
CA ARG A 150 11.31 -5.97 -15.67
C ARG A 150 12.58 -5.22 -15.23
N PRO A 151 13.62 -5.94 -14.78
CA PRO A 151 14.90 -5.34 -14.46
C PRO A 151 15.78 -5.19 -15.72
N PHE A 152 16.55 -4.10 -15.79
CA PHE A 152 17.52 -3.84 -16.85
C PHE A 152 18.94 -3.89 -16.29
N PHE A 153 19.74 -4.85 -16.72
CA PHE A 153 21.12 -4.99 -16.26
C PHE A 153 22.11 -4.47 -17.31
N LYS A 154 23.05 -3.63 -16.90
CA LYS A 154 24.18 -3.23 -17.74
C LYS A 154 25.17 -4.38 -17.90
N THR A 155 25.72 -4.52 -19.10
CA THR A 155 26.67 -5.59 -19.41
C THR A 155 27.94 -5.47 -18.57
N GLY A 156 28.33 -6.56 -17.90
CA GLY A 156 29.57 -6.62 -17.13
C GLY A 156 29.48 -6.13 -15.68
N GLU A 157 28.29 -5.69 -15.24
CA GLU A 157 28.04 -5.35 -13.83
C GLU A 157 27.42 -6.53 -13.09
N ALA A 158 27.90 -6.82 -11.88
CA ALA A 158 27.44 -7.93 -11.04
C ALA A 158 26.39 -7.46 -10.02
N THR A 159 25.37 -6.74 -10.50
CA THR A 159 24.25 -6.29 -9.67
C THR A 159 23.16 -7.36 -9.63
N ALA A 160 22.52 -7.53 -8.48
CA ALA A 160 21.46 -8.51 -8.30
C ALA A 160 20.52 -8.10 -7.15
N PHE A 161 19.31 -8.65 -7.17
CA PHE A 161 18.32 -8.52 -6.09
C PHE A 161 17.74 -9.90 -5.75
N ASN A 162 17.08 -10.02 -4.60
CA ASN A 162 16.43 -11.26 -4.22
C ASN A 162 15.11 -11.06 -3.45
N ARG A 163 14.68 -9.82 -3.30
CA ARG A 163 13.38 -9.46 -2.75
C ARG A 163 12.70 -8.39 -3.59
N ILE A 164 11.37 -8.47 -3.64
CA ILE A 164 10.49 -7.45 -4.23
C ILE A 164 9.48 -7.06 -3.15
N GLU A 165 9.25 -5.77 -2.99
CA GLU A 165 8.14 -5.20 -2.23
C GLU A 165 7.16 -4.53 -3.17
N ILE A 166 5.86 -4.68 -2.94
CA ILE A 166 4.80 -3.98 -3.67
C ILE A 166 3.85 -3.36 -2.63
N ALA A 167 3.59 -2.06 -2.71
CA ALA A 167 2.52 -1.42 -1.93
C ALA A 167 1.15 -2.00 -2.34
N VAL A 168 0.35 -2.42 -1.35
CA VAL A 168 -0.94 -3.06 -1.59
C VAL A 168 -2.02 -2.49 -0.69
N PRO A 169 -3.28 -2.39 -1.17
CA PRO A 169 -4.35 -1.72 -0.42
C PRO A 169 -4.94 -2.59 0.70
N SER A 170 -4.55 -3.87 0.79
CA SER A 170 -5.15 -4.83 1.73
C SER A 170 -4.12 -5.77 2.33
N ALA A 171 -4.23 -6.00 3.64
CA ALA A 171 -3.47 -7.02 4.37
C ALA A 171 -3.80 -8.46 3.91
N ASP A 172 -4.97 -8.67 3.31
CA ASP A 172 -5.43 -9.97 2.79
C ASP A 172 -4.85 -10.30 1.41
N THR A 173 -4.02 -9.41 0.85
CA THR A 173 -3.46 -9.59 -0.49
C THR A 173 -2.65 -10.89 -0.58
N ARG A 174 -2.85 -11.64 -1.66
CA ARG A 174 -2.18 -12.93 -1.86
C ARG A 174 -1.83 -13.16 -3.32
N ILE A 175 -0.58 -13.56 -3.60
CA ILE A 175 -0.15 -14.01 -4.93
C ILE A 175 -0.79 -15.37 -5.19
N ASP A 176 -1.59 -15.49 -6.23
CA ASP A 176 -2.11 -16.75 -6.73
C ASP A 176 -1.05 -17.50 -7.55
N THR A 177 -0.27 -16.75 -8.36
CA THR A 177 0.75 -17.32 -9.23
C THR A 177 1.87 -16.32 -9.46
N LEU A 178 3.12 -16.77 -9.32
CA LEU A 178 4.29 -16.03 -9.77
C LEU A 178 4.87 -16.76 -10.98
N ARG A 179 5.15 -16.02 -12.06
CA ARG A 179 5.81 -16.55 -13.25
C ARG A 179 7.11 -15.83 -13.52
N PHE A 180 8.06 -16.57 -14.06
CA PHE A 180 9.27 -16.02 -14.65
C PHE A 180 9.40 -16.58 -16.07
N ASP A 181 9.52 -15.69 -17.05
CA ASP A 181 9.55 -16.07 -18.47
C ASP A 181 8.36 -16.98 -18.86
N GLY A 182 7.16 -16.62 -18.38
CA GLY A 182 5.92 -17.35 -18.61
C GLY A 182 5.80 -18.71 -17.90
N GLN A 183 6.78 -19.12 -17.09
CA GLN A 183 6.75 -20.38 -16.34
C GLN A 183 6.36 -20.16 -14.87
N ASP A 184 5.38 -20.92 -14.39
CA ASP A 184 4.91 -20.86 -13.01
C ASP A 184 5.99 -21.32 -12.02
N TRP A 185 6.22 -20.53 -10.99
CA TRP A 185 7.11 -20.85 -9.88
C TRP A 185 6.33 -21.42 -8.69
N THR A 186 7.01 -22.27 -7.92
CA THR A 186 6.40 -22.96 -6.78
C THR A 186 6.59 -22.15 -5.50
N GLU A 187 5.53 -21.91 -4.76
CA GLU A 187 5.64 -21.25 -3.47
C GLU A 187 6.22 -22.18 -2.38
N ILE A 188 7.10 -21.64 -1.55
CA ILE A 188 7.52 -22.21 -0.28
C ILE A 188 6.94 -21.40 0.87
N VAL A 189 6.28 -22.09 1.81
CA VAL A 189 5.62 -21.44 2.95
C VAL A 189 6.64 -21.18 4.06
N PRO A 190 6.90 -19.91 4.44
CA PRO A 190 7.85 -19.59 5.49
C PRO A 190 7.36 -20.00 6.89
N ASN A 191 8.29 -20.37 7.77
CA ASN A 191 8.01 -20.57 9.19
C ASN A 191 7.78 -19.21 9.89
N THR A 192 7.00 -19.19 10.97
CA THR A 192 6.65 -17.97 11.71
C THR A 192 7.88 -17.29 12.36
N GLY A 193 8.11 -16.00 12.09
CA GLY A 193 9.18 -15.16 12.64
C GLY A 193 8.89 -13.65 12.49
N ALA A 194 9.75 -12.78 13.06
CA ALA A 194 9.55 -11.32 13.12
C ALA A 194 9.81 -10.61 11.77
N ASP A 195 10.83 -11.01 10.99
CA ASP A 195 10.84 -10.84 9.53
C ASP A 195 10.37 -12.19 8.93
N PRO A 196 9.16 -12.23 8.36
CA PRO A 196 8.53 -13.47 7.92
C PRO A 196 9.21 -14.11 6.71
N LEU A 197 10.11 -13.41 6.01
CA LEU A 197 10.86 -13.95 4.88
C LEU A 197 12.36 -14.08 5.17
N SER A 198 12.81 -13.71 6.38
CA SER A 198 14.21 -13.89 6.79
C SER A 198 14.51 -15.38 7.00
N GLY A 199 15.68 -15.83 6.52
CA GLY A 199 16.07 -17.25 6.55
C GLY A 199 15.34 -18.15 5.55
N VAL A 200 14.50 -17.59 4.67
CA VAL A 200 13.89 -18.32 3.56
C VAL A 200 14.85 -18.29 2.37
N HIS A 201 15.13 -19.47 1.80
CA HIS A 201 16.08 -19.62 0.70
C HIS A 201 15.42 -20.32 -0.49
N PRO A 202 14.60 -19.61 -1.29
CA PRO A 202 14.07 -20.17 -2.52
C PRO A 202 15.20 -20.45 -3.51
N ILE A 203 15.04 -21.48 -4.33
CA ILE A 203 16.04 -21.90 -5.33
C ILE A 203 15.48 -21.81 -6.75
N ARG A 204 16.37 -21.57 -7.72
CA ARG A 204 16.09 -21.84 -9.13
C ARG A 204 16.24 -23.34 -9.38
N LEU A 205 15.28 -23.93 -10.09
CA LEU A 205 15.29 -25.35 -10.39
C LEU A 205 16.02 -25.59 -11.71
N ALA A 206 16.87 -26.63 -11.75
CA ALA A 206 17.51 -27.03 -12.99
C ALA A 206 16.42 -27.53 -13.97
N PRO A 207 16.47 -27.12 -15.26
CA PRO A 207 15.53 -27.64 -16.24
C PRO A 207 15.71 -29.15 -16.41
N ALA A 208 14.61 -29.87 -16.65
CA ALA A 208 14.69 -31.29 -17.00
C ALA A 208 15.45 -31.45 -18.32
N GLU A 209 16.10 -32.62 -18.53
CA GLU A 209 16.90 -32.87 -19.72
C GLU A 209 16.15 -32.52 -21.02
N GLY A 210 16.76 -31.63 -21.83
CA GLY A 210 16.21 -31.17 -23.10
C GLY A 210 15.15 -30.06 -23.01
N ARG A 211 14.84 -29.54 -21.81
CA ARG A 211 13.95 -28.38 -21.61
C ARG A 211 14.75 -27.11 -21.37
N THR A 212 14.12 -25.97 -21.64
CA THR A 212 14.68 -24.62 -21.38
C THR A 212 13.86 -23.85 -20.33
N ASP A 213 12.93 -24.55 -19.66
CA ASP A 213 11.98 -23.97 -18.71
C ASP A 213 12.72 -23.29 -17.55
N SER A 214 12.41 -22.02 -17.30
CA SER A 214 12.96 -21.26 -16.16
C SER A 214 12.10 -21.43 -14.91
N LEU A 215 12.18 -22.62 -14.30
CA LEU A 215 11.44 -22.95 -13.08
C LEU A 215 12.19 -22.48 -11.81
N GLY A 216 11.44 -22.19 -10.75
CA GLY A 216 12.00 -21.74 -9.49
C GLY A 216 11.01 -21.81 -8.34
N GLN A 217 11.48 -21.35 -7.19
CA GLN A 217 10.68 -21.20 -5.99
C GLN A 217 10.58 -19.73 -5.57
N PHE A 218 9.51 -19.37 -4.89
CA PHE A 218 9.35 -18.07 -4.25
C PHE A 218 8.68 -18.22 -2.88
N ALA A 219 8.77 -17.20 -2.03
CA ALA A 219 7.94 -17.08 -0.84
C ALA A 219 7.31 -15.69 -0.79
N GLN A 220 6.24 -15.53 -0.02
CA GLN A 220 5.57 -14.24 0.11
C GLN A 220 5.01 -14.00 1.50
N ARG A 221 4.77 -12.73 1.82
CA ARG A 221 4.02 -12.30 2.99
C ARG A 221 3.52 -10.87 2.81
N VAL A 222 2.35 -10.55 3.34
CA VAL A 222 1.95 -9.16 3.52
C VAL A 222 2.36 -8.67 4.90
N VAL A 223 3.04 -7.52 4.95
CA VAL A 223 3.45 -6.84 6.18
C VAL A 223 2.69 -5.52 6.24
N THR A 224 2.02 -5.27 7.37
CA THR A 224 1.29 -4.03 7.61
C THR A 224 2.03 -3.20 8.64
N ASN A 225 2.32 -1.94 8.31
CA ASN A 225 2.92 -1.00 9.23
C ASN A 225 1.89 -0.64 10.33
N PRO A 226 2.14 -0.91 11.61
CA PRO A 226 1.17 -0.66 12.67
C PRO A 226 0.91 0.83 12.93
N ARG A 227 1.82 1.73 12.51
CA ARG A 227 1.66 3.18 12.67
C ARG A 227 0.81 3.78 11.54
N THR A 228 1.08 3.40 10.30
CA THR A 228 0.40 4.01 9.13
C THR A 228 -0.79 3.18 8.63
N GLY A 229 -0.90 1.91 9.03
CA GLY A 229 -1.86 0.95 8.47
C GLY A 229 -1.56 0.53 7.04
N SER A 230 -0.48 1.02 6.42
CA SER A 230 -0.11 0.69 5.05
C SER A 230 0.39 -0.75 4.96
N SER A 231 -0.07 -1.50 3.96
CA SER A 231 0.36 -2.86 3.70
C SER A 231 1.33 -2.93 2.52
N LYS A 232 2.34 -3.79 2.63
CA LYS A 232 3.25 -4.15 1.54
C LYS A 232 3.23 -5.66 1.35
N LEU A 233 3.17 -6.11 0.11
CA LEU A 233 3.40 -7.49 -0.29
C LEU A 233 4.90 -7.70 -0.50
N HIS A 234 5.51 -8.49 0.36
CA HIS A 234 6.92 -8.89 0.30
C HIS A 234 7.02 -10.22 -0.44
N ILE A 235 7.99 -10.32 -1.35
CA ILE A 235 8.25 -11.49 -2.17
C ILE A 235 9.73 -11.83 -2.06
N LYS A 236 10.02 -13.09 -1.76
CA LYS A 236 11.38 -13.63 -1.68
C LYS A 236 11.66 -14.52 -2.90
N LEU A 237 12.79 -14.28 -3.55
CA LEU A 237 13.29 -15.00 -4.71
C LEU A 237 14.69 -15.58 -4.40
N PRO A 238 15.22 -16.53 -5.22
CA PRO A 238 16.65 -16.75 -5.29
C PRO A 238 17.36 -15.45 -5.71
N LEU A 239 18.70 -15.41 -5.63
CA LEU A 239 19.44 -14.25 -6.14
C LEU A 239 19.25 -14.13 -7.67
N MET A 240 18.77 -12.98 -8.11
CA MET A 240 18.41 -12.68 -9.50
C MET A 240 19.33 -11.60 -10.06
N GLY A 241 20.38 -12.03 -10.77
CA GLY A 241 21.31 -11.18 -11.52
C GLY A 241 21.10 -11.21 -13.04
N ALA A 242 21.92 -10.43 -13.76
CA ALA A 242 21.91 -10.27 -15.21
C ALA A 242 21.94 -11.58 -16.01
N GLU A 243 22.63 -12.60 -15.50
CA GLU A 243 22.74 -13.92 -16.11
C GLU A 243 21.40 -14.66 -16.23
N HIS A 244 20.41 -14.27 -15.42
CA HIS A 244 19.10 -14.89 -15.41
C HIS A 244 18.11 -14.23 -16.35
N PHE A 245 18.30 -12.95 -16.72
CA PHE A 245 17.37 -12.19 -17.57
C PHE A 245 17.96 -12.03 -18.97
N GLN A 246 17.32 -12.66 -19.94
CA GLN A 246 17.66 -12.55 -21.35
C GLN A 246 16.44 -12.04 -22.13
N PHE A 247 16.66 -11.34 -23.24
CA PHE A 247 15.63 -11.05 -24.25
C PHE A 247 14.27 -10.60 -23.68
N ASP A 248 14.25 -9.49 -22.94
CA ASP A 248 13.02 -8.85 -22.47
C ASP A 248 12.19 -9.67 -21.46
N GLN A 249 12.79 -10.69 -20.85
CA GLN A 249 12.18 -11.46 -19.76
C GLN A 249 11.76 -10.58 -18.58
N ASN A 250 10.59 -10.90 -18.02
CA ASN A 250 10.01 -10.26 -16.86
C ASN A 250 9.56 -11.29 -15.81
N ILE A 251 9.23 -10.76 -14.63
CA ILE A 251 8.51 -11.48 -13.58
C ILE A 251 7.06 -11.05 -13.65
N GLU A 252 6.13 -11.99 -13.82
CA GLU A 252 4.69 -11.74 -13.70
C GLU A 252 4.21 -12.22 -12.33
N ILE A 253 3.54 -11.34 -11.60
CA ILE A 253 3.01 -11.60 -10.27
C ILE A 253 1.50 -11.43 -10.37
N VAL A 254 0.77 -12.54 -10.30
CA VAL A 254 -0.69 -12.55 -10.28
C VAL A 254 -1.15 -12.64 -8.83
N PHE A 255 -1.83 -11.60 -8.33
CA PHE A 255 -2.32 -11.56 -6.95
C PHE A 255 -3.76 -11.04 -6.87
N ARG A 256 -4.45 -11.39 -5.80
CA ARG A 256 -5.79 -10.85 -5.49
C ARG A 256 -5.71 -9.81 -4.41
N SER A 257 -6.42 -8.70 -4.60
CA SER A 257 -6.56 -7.65 -3.59
C SER A 257 -7.90 -6.93 -3.73
N LYS A 258 -8.28 -6.21 -2.68
CA LYS A 258 -9.46 -5.33 -2.66
C LYS A 258 -9.02 -3.88 -2.56
N LEU A 259 -9.57 -3.04 -3.41
CA LEU A 259 -9.35 -1.60 -3.35
C LEU A 259 -10.38 -0.96 -2.40
N PHE A 260 -9.91 -0.18 -1.43
CA PHE A 260 -10.78 0.54 -0.47
C PHE A 260 -10.85 2.05 -0.69
N ARG A 261 -9.98 2.58 -1.55
CA ARG A 261 -9.89 4.01 -1.88
C ARG A 261 -10.19 4.24 -3.36
N GLY A 262 -10.44 5.49 -3.74
CA GLY A 262 -10.72 5.84 -5.14
C GLY A 262 -9.62 5.47 -6.13
N SER A 263 -8.40 5.32 -5.64
CA SER A 263 -7.24 4.87 -6.39
C SER A 263 -6.19 4.29 -5.44
N GLU A 264 -5.29 3.47 -5.97
CA GLU A 264 -4.09 2.98 -5.31
C GLU A 264 -2.94 2.95 -6.31
N GLU A 265 -1.75 3.34 -5.85
CA GLU A 265 -0.52 3.23 -6.62
C GLU A 265 0.30 2.06 -6.10
N PHE A 266 0.44 1.02 -6.92
CA PHE A 266 1.16 -0.21 -6.57
C PHE A 266 2.67 -0.02 -6.78
N THR A 267 3.23 0.96 -6.08
CA THR A 267 4.68 1.23 -6.07
C THR A 267 5.44 -0.01 -5.65
N SER A 268 6.58 -0.28 -6.28
CA SER A 268 7.43 -1.41 -5.92
C SER A 268 8.90 -1.03 -5.80
N ALA A 269 9.63 -1.86 -5.07
CA ALA A 269 11.06 -1.75 -4.92
C ALA A 269 11.69 -3.12 -4.81
N VAL A 270 12.97 -3.23 -5.17
CA VAL A 270 13.77 -4.44 -4.96
C VAL A 270 14.87 -4.19 -3.95
N TRP A 271 15.31 -5.26 -3.31
CA TRP A 271 16.30 -5.23 -2.26
C TRP A 271 17.09 -6.54 -2.26
N ASN A 272 18.25 -6.51 -1.62
CA ASN A 272 19.13 -7.65 -1.50
C ASN A 272 19.51 -7.86 -0.04
N ASP A 273 18.92 -8.88 0.57
CA ASP A 273 19.21 -9.25 1.96
C ASP A 273 20.37 -10.25 2.10
N GLN A 274 21.14 -10.54 1.02
CA GLN A 274 22.38 -11.29 1.13
C GLN A 274 23.50 -10.38 1.65
N GLY A 275 23.67 -10.31 2.96
CA GLY A 275 24.69 -9.49 3.61
C GLY A 275 24.78 -9.72 5.12
N ASP A 276 25.83 -9.19 5.76
CA ASP A 276 25.93 -9.15 7.21
C ASP A 276 24.86 -8.20 7.76
N SER A 277 24.10 -8.63 8.77
CA SER A 277 22.88 -8.02 9.30
C SER A 277 23.08 -6.68 10.03
N SER A 278 24.20 -5.99 9.78
CA SER A 278 24.59 -4.74 10.44
C SER A 278 24.42 -3.50 9.56
N VAL A 279 24.08 -3.67 8.28
CA VAL A 279 23.71 -2.58 7.36
C VAL A 279 22.44 -3.02 6.62
N GLU A 280 21.32 -2.35 6.85
CA GLU A 280 20.11 -2.57 6.06
C GLU A 280 20.37 -2.17 4.60
N SER A 281 20.08 -3.06 3.65
CA SER A 281 20.20 -2.74 2.23
C SER A 281 19.14 -1.70 1.86
N ILE A 282 19.53 -0.60 1.21
CA ILE A 282 18.56 0.40 0.77
C ILE A 282 17.80 -0.16 -0.44
N PRO A 283 16.45 -0.20 -0.40
CA PRO A 283 15.67 -0.71 -1.52
C PRO A 283 15.78 0.23 -2.73
N GLN A 284 15.96 -0.37 -3.91
CA GLN A 284 15.92 0.35 -5.19
C GLN A 284 14.48 0.37 -5.72
N PRO A 285 13.84 1.54 -5.87
CA PRO A 285 12.48 1.63 -6.41
C PRO A 285 12.42 1.22 -7.89
N ALA A 286 11.26 0.71 -8.30
CA ALA A 286 10.90 0.54 -9.69
C ALA A 286 10.15 1.78 -10.20
N GLU A 287 10.36 2.10 -11.47
CA GLU A 287 9.65 3.15 -12.18
C GLU A 287 8.46 2.56 -12.95
N ASP A 288 7.45 3.37 -13.24
CA ASP A 288 6.36 2.95 -14.11
C ASP A 288 6.80 2.92 -15.58
N GLY A 289 6.28 1.97 -16.36
CA GLY A 289 6.58 1.90 -17.79
C GLY A 289 6.27 0.54 -18.41
N ASP A 290 6.76 0.34 -19.64
CA ASP A 290 6.54 -0.89 -20.43
C ASP A 290 7.43 -2.03 -19.92
N ALA A 291 6.87 -2.84 -19.01
CA ALA A 291 7.53 -4.03 -18.48
C ALA A 291 7.19 -5.27 -19.31
N THR A 292 6.08 -5.26 -20.05
CA THR A 292 5.66 -6.37 -20.91
C THR A 292 4.87 -5.89 -22.14
N PRO A 293 5.11 -6.49 -23.33
CA PRO A 293 4.29 -6.21 -24.51
C PRO A 293 2.88 -6.81 -24.44
N ASP A 294 2.57 -7.62 -23.41
CA ASP A 294 1.33 -8.39 -23.30
C ASP A 294 0.11 -7.57 -22.84
N ILE A 295 0.33 -6.37 -22.31
CA ILE A 295 -0.71 -5.47 -21.82
C ILE A 295 -0.49 -4.06 -22.39
N ALA A 296 -1.53 -3.24 -22.35
CA ALA A 296 -1.50 -1.88 -22.92
C ALA A 296 -1.29 -0.79 -21.86
N THR A 297 -1.03 -1.17 -20.61
CA THR A 297 -0.70 -0.25 -19.53
C THR A 297 0.76 0.15 -19.60
N ASN A 298 1.14 1.16 -18.84
CA ASN A 298 2.52 1.61 -18.59
C ASN A 298 2.56 2.37 -17.25
N ALA A 299 1.79 1.89 -16.27
CA ALA A 299 1.45 2.64 -15.06
C ALA A 299 1.32 1.69 -13.87
N LEU A 300 1.52 2.25 -12.67
CA LEU A 300 1.30 1.57 -11.39
C LEU A 300 -0.01 1.97 -10.72
N LEU A 301 -0.72 2.95 -11.28
CA LEU A 301 -1.97 3.49 -10.75
C LEU A 301 -3.18 2.64 -11.18
N VAL A 302 -3.96 2.21 -10.20
CA VAL A 302 -5.28 1.61 -10.40
C VAL A 302 -6.34 2.55 -9.84
N VAL A 303 -7.43 2.75 -10.58
CA VAL A 303 -8.53 3.66 -10.21
C VAL A 303 -9.85 2.88 -10.06
N ALA A 304 -10.69 3.28 -9.11
CA ALA A 304 -12.02 2.72 -8.98
C ALA A 304 -12.98 3.22 -10.08
N ASP A 305 -13.76 2.33 -10.69
CA ASP A 305 -14.75 2.68 -11.73
C ASP A 305 -15.95 3.44 -11.16
N GLU A 306 -16.47 2.99 -10.01
CA GLU A 306 -17.62 3.59 -9.32
C GLU A 306 -17.28 3.95 -7.88
N ILE A 307 -17.63 5.18 -7.48
CA ILE A 307 -17.36 5.77 -6.17
C ILE A 307 -18.67 6.34 -5.62
N ASP A 308 -19.62 5.47 -5.26
CA ASP A 308 -20.95 5.89 -4.78
C ASP A 308 -21.29 5.37 -3.38
N GLN A 309 -20.48 4.46 -2.82
CA GLN A 309 -20.74 3.85 -1.51
C GLN A 309 -19.54 4.00 -0.57
N ILE A 310 -19.81 4.55 0.62
CA ILE A 310 -18.84 4.67 1.73
C ILE A 310 -18.79 3.38 2.57
N VAL A 311 -19.92 2.70 2.73
CA VAL A 311 -20.01 1.47 3.53
C VAL A 311 -20.99 0.48 2.90
N ARG A 312 -20.59 -0.79 2.85
CA ARG A 312 -21.48 -1.91 2.47
C ARG A 312 -22.29 -2.38 3.67
N THR A 313 -23.37 -3.12 3.42
CA THR A 313 -24.12 -3.76 4.50
C THR A 313 -23.21 -4.74 5.25
N PRO A 314 -23.13 -4.69 6.59
CA PRO A 314 -22.27 -5.58 7.34
C PRO A 314 -22.74 -7.04 7.21
N HIS A 315 -21.79 -7.95 7.06
CA HIS A 315 -21.98 -9.37 7.30
C HIS A 315 -21.95 -9.63 8.80
N ILE A 316 -22.98 -10.31 9.32
CA ILE A 316 -23.18 -10.51 10.75
C ILE A 316 -23.17 -11.99 11.03
N ALA A 317 -22.15 -12.45 11.75
CA ALA A 317 -22.01 -13.85 12.10
C ALA A 317 -21.34 -14.00 13.47
N PRO A 318 -21.75 -15.00 14.27
CA PRO A 318 -22.94 -15.83 14.09
C PRO A 318 -24.26 -15.06 14.26
N ASN A 319 -25.32 -15.47 13.55
CA ASN A 319 -26.68 -14.92 13.70
C ASN A 319 -27.72 -16.03 13.42
N PRO A 320 -28.39 -16.60 14.45
CA PRO A 320 -28.37 -16.16 15.85
C PRO A 320 -27.04 -16.45 16.56
N PHE A 321 -26.76 -15.69 17.62
CA PHE A 321 -25.65 -15.93 18.56
C PHE A 321 -26.20 -16.26 19.97
N THR A 322 -25.38 -16.89 20.79
CA THR A 322 -25.73 -17.51 22.08
C THR A 322 -24.78 -17.10 23.20
N PRO A 323 -24.93 -15.93 23.84
CA PRO A 323 -24.05 -15.45 24.91
C PRO A 323 -24.26 -16.19 26.25
N ASN A 324 -24.12 -17.52 26.24
CA ASN A 324 -24.37 -18.43 27.37
C ASN A 324 -23.09 -18.80 28.15
N GLY A 325 -21.91 -18.42 27.64
CA GLY A 325 -20.60 -18.64 28.24
C GLY A 325 -20.00 -20.03 28.02
N ASP A 326 -20.45 -20.77 27.01
CA ASP A 326 -19.91 -22.10 26.67
C ASP A 326 -18.72 -22.05 25.69
N GLY A 327 -18.34 -20.86 25.22
CA GLY A 327 -17.27 -20.60 24.27
C GLY A 327 -17.69 -20.76 22.80
N ILE A 328 -18.96 -21.02 22.51
CA ILE A 328 -19.48 -21.24 21.17
C ILE A 328 -20.54 -20.18 20.85
N ASN A 329 -20.28 -19.36 19.83
CA ASN A 329 -21.17 -18.29 19.39
C ASN A 329 -21.57 -17.30 20.52
N ASP A 330 -20.72 -17.14 21.53
CA ASP A 330 -20.97 -16.23 22.66
C ASP A 330 -20.98 -14.76 22.25
N GLU A 331 -20.33 -14.44 21.13
CA GLU A 331 -20.18 -13.09 20.61
C GLU A 331 -20.66 -13.06 19.15
N VAL A 332 -21.10 -11.89 18.71
CA VAL A 332 -21.45 -11.63 17.30
C VAL A 332 -20.49 -10.60 16.71
N THR A 333 -19.97 -10.92 15.53
CA THR A 333 -19.06 -10.04 14.78
C THR A 333 -19.78 -9.39 13.61
N PHE A 334 -19.68 -8.07 13.53
CA PHE A 334 -20.10 -7.25 12.40
C PHE A 334 -18.90 -6.99 11.50
N SER A 335 -18.82 -7.65 10.36
CA SER A 335 -17.75 -7.47 9.36
C SER A 335 -18.24 -6.59 8.21
N PHE A 336 -17.54 -5.50 7.90
CA PHE A 336 -17.90 -4.61 6.80
C PHE A 336 -16.68 -3.92 6.20
N ASP A 337 -16.85 -3.45 4.96
CA ASP A 337 -15.83 -2.68 4.26
C ASP A 337 -16.13 -1.18 4.37
N LEU A 338 -15.13 -0.41 4.79
CA LEU A 338 -15.16 1.05 4.86
C LEU A 338 -14.36 1.64 3.69
N PHE A 339 -14.99 2.50 2.90
CA PHE A 339 -14.46 3.04 1.66
C PHE A 339 -14.25 4.54 1.70
N LEU A 340 -13.29 5.03 0.91
CA LEU A 340 -13.09 6.46 0.60
C LEU A 340 -12.74 7.35 1.80
N VAL A 341 -12.44 6.73 2.93
CA VAL A 341 -12.01 7.40 4.15
C VAL A 341 -10.53 7.74 4.04
N LEU A 342 -10.21 9.03 4.19
CA LEU A 342 -8.85 9.54 4.14
C LEU A 342 -8.25 9.68 5.54
N ASP A 343 -9.02 10.24 6.45
CA ASP A 343 -8.65 10.46 7.85
C ASP A 343 -9.39 9.45 8.75
N PRO A 344 -8.84 9.06 9.91
CA PRO A 344 -9.55 8.19 10.84
C PRO A 344 -10.94 8.75 11.19
N VAL A 345 -11.99 7.97 10.98
CA VAL A 345 -13.39 8.32 11.29
C VAL A 345 -13.90 7.55 12.50
N GLU A 346 -14.90 8.13 13.17
CA GLU A 346 -15.62 7.43 14.22
C GLU A 346 -16.68 6.51 13.61
N VAL A 347 -16.62 5.24 14.01
CA VAL A 347 -17.63 4.25 13.69
C VAL A 347 -18.48 4.03 14.93
N HIS A 348 -19.80 4.04 14.79
CA HIS A 348 -20.73 3.79 15.88
C HIS A 348 -21.60 2.59 15.55
N LEU A 349 -21.56 1.57 16.40
CA LEU A 349 -22.50 0.45 16.37
C LEU A 349 -23.44 0.59 17.57
N GLU A 350 -24.72 0.79 17.31
CA GLU A 350 -25.77 0.85 18.32
C GLU A 350 -26.70 -0.35 18.18
N ILE A 351 -27.04 -0.99 19.29
CA ILE A 351 -27.98 -2.12 19.35
C ILE A 351 -29.23 -1.69 20.11
N TYR A 352 -30.40 -2.01 19.58
CA TYR A 352 -31.71 -1.64 20.13
C TYR A 352 -32.62 -2.86 20.27
N ASP A 353 -33.46 -2.87 21.29
CA ASP A 353 -34.61 -3.78 21.32
C ASP A 353 -35.74 -3.28 20.40
N LEU A 354 -36.76 -4.11 20.17
CA LEU A 354 -37.92 -3.76 19.32
C LEU A 354 -38.76 -2.61 19.86
N SER A 355 -38.55 -2.16 21.11
CA SER A 355 -39.19 -0.96 21.65
C SER A 355 -38.45 0.34 21.30
N GLY A 356 -37.28 0.22 20.65
CA GLY A 356 -36.40 1.34 20.33
C GLY A 356 -35.49 1.75 21.48
N ARG A 357 -35.43 0.97 22.56
CA ARG A 357 -34.50 1.23 23.67
C ARG A 357 -33.12 0.73 23.29
N ARG A 358 -32.11 1.60 23.40
CA ARG A 358 -30.71 1.25 23.17
C ARG A 358 -30.19 0.34 24.27
N ILE A 359 -29.63 -0.79 23.87
CA ILE A 359 -29.11 -1.86 24.70
C ILE A 359 -27.59 -1.73 24.84
N ALA A 360 -26.92 -1.54 23.72
CA ALA A 360 -25.47 -1.39 23.66
C ALA A 360 -25.07 -0.30 22.67
N GLN A 361 -23.90 0.28 22.91
CA GLN A 361 -23.22 1.19 21.99
C GLN A 361 -21.74 0.82 22.01
N ILE A 362 -21.20 0.49 20.84
CA ILE A 362 -19.80 0.16 20.63
C ILE A 362 -19.24 1.20 19.68
N GLN A 363 -18.09 1.75 20.05
CA GLN A 363 -17.38 2.72 19.25
C GLN A 363 -15.92 2.28 19.16
N PRO A 364 -15.52 1.64 18.04
CA PRO A 364 -14.11 1.48 17.75
C PRO A 364 -13.45 2.86 17.72
N GLY A 365 -12.17 2.94 18.10
CA GLY A 365 -11.39 4.15 17.90
C GLY A 365 -11.30 4.56 16.42
N GLY A 366 -10.59 5.66 16.13
CA GLY A 366 -10.45 6.19 14.78
C GLY A 366 -10.15 5.09 13.74
N SER A 367 -11.09 4.87 12.83
CA SER A 367 -11.09 3.79 11.85
C SER A 367 -10.75 4.34 10.47
N THR A 368 -9.90 3.63 9.73
CA THR A 368 -9.49 4.01 8.36
C THR A 368 -10.18 3.14 7.31
N ALA A 369 -10.03 3.48 6.02
CA ALA A 369 -10.55 2.66 4.93
C ALA A 369 -9.93 1.25 4.95
N GLY A 370 -10.76 0.22 4.77
CA GLY A 370 -10.35 -1.17 4.89
C GLY A 370 -11.49 -2.11 5.31
N SER A 371 -11.16 -3.39 5.48
CA SER A 371 -12.04 -4.38 6.12
C SER A 371 -12.02 -4.16 7.64
N LEU A 372 -13.18 -3.94 8.25
CA LEU A 372 -13.33 -3.69 9.69
C LEU A 372 -14.23 -4.74 10.34
N GLN A 373 -13.97 -4.96 11.63
CA GLN A 373 -14.77 -5.84 12.48
C GLN A 373 -15.12 -5.12 13.79
N VAL A 374 -16.38 -5.23 14.19
CA VAL A 374 -16.88 -4.76 15.48
C VAL A 374 -17.63 -5.89 16.15
N GLU A 375 -17.30 -6.16 17.40
CA GLU A 375 -17.85 -7.30 18.14
C GLU A 375 -18.80 -6.84 19.23
N TRP A 376 -19.80 -7.67 19.51
CA TRP A 376 -20.70 -7.52 20.64
C TRP A 376 -20.89 -8.85 21.36
N ASP A 377 -20.73 -8.83 22.68
CA ASP A 377 -20.82 -9.98 23.57
C ASP A 377 -22.24 -10.26 24.11
N GLY A 378 -23.24 -9.56 23.56
CA GLY A 378 -24.62 -9.69 23.99
C GLY A 378 -24.95 -9.00 25.32
N ARG A 379 -24.05 -8.19 25.88
CA ARG A 379 -24.27 -7.48 27.14
C ARG A 379 -24.75 -6.05 26.94
N ASP A 380 -25.52 -5.56 27.89
CA ASP A 380 -25.92 -4.16 27.98
C ASP A 380 -24.83 -3.30 28.65
N SER A 381 -25.08 -1.99 28.75
CA SER A 381 -24.17 -1.04 29.41
C SER A 381 -23.93 -1.31 30.91
N GLN A 382 -24.73 -2.19 31.53
CA GLN A 382 -24.56 -2.60 32.93
C GLN A 382 -23.83 -3.96 33.05
N GLY A 383 -23.39 -4.54 31.93
CA GLY A 383 -22.74 -5.85 31.86
C GLY A 383 -23.71 -7.03 32.00
N GLN A 384 -25.03 -6.79 31.95
CA GLN A 384 -26.03 -7.85 32.02
C GLN A 384 -26.29 -8.41 30.63
N VAL A 385 -26.46 -9.73 30.52
CA VAL A 385 -26.73 -10.36 29.24
C VAL A 385 -28.16 -10.02 28.79
N ALA A 386 -28.29 -9.58 27.54
CA ALA A 386 -29.56 -9.12 27.00
C ALA A 386 -30.55 -10.31 26.84
N PRO A 387 -31.86 -10.15 27.12
CA PRO A 387 -32.82 -11.27 27.01
C PRO A 387 -32.87 -11.89 25.60
N PRO A 388 -33.33 -13.15 25.43
CA PRO A 388 -33.53 -13.72 24.10
C PRO A 388 -34.54 -12.91 23.30
N GLY A 389 -34.25 -12.69 22.02
CA GLY A 389 -35.13 -11.91 21.16
C GLY A 389 -34.47 -11.42 19.89
N ILE A 390 -35.23 -10.65 19.13
CA ILE A 390 -34.76 -9.94 17.94
C ILE A 390 -34.36 -8.53 18.37
N TYR A 391 -33.19 -8.10 17.94
CA TYR A 391 -32.67 -6.75 18.13
C TYR A 391 -32.45 -6.07 16.79
N LEU A 392 -32.45 -4.75 16.79
CA LEU A 392 -32.07 -3.92 15.65
C LEU A 392 -30.66 -3.41 15.87
N TYR A 393 -29.83 -3.42 14.84
CA TYR A 393 -28.55 -2.72 14.87
C TYR A 393 -28.62 -1.47 13.99
N ARG A 394 -27.81 -0.47 14.36
CA ARG A 394 -27.51 0.71 13.55
C ARG A 394 -26.00 0.90 13.55
N LEU A 395 -25.40 0.76 12.38
CA LEU A 395 -24.01 1.09 12.10
C LEU A 395 -23.97 2.45 11.43
N ALA A 396 -23.40 3.45 12.10
CA ALA A 396 -23.25 4.81 11.60
C ALA A 396 -21.76 5.16 11.47
N ILE A 397 -21.43 5.87 10.39
CA ILE A 397 -20.10 6.42 10.13
C ILE A 397 -20.28 7.92 9.94
N ASP A 398 -19.61 8.69 10.78
CA ASP A 398 -19.63 10.15 10.71
C ASP A 398 -18.38 10.64 9.98
N LEU A 399 -18.58 11.13 8.74
CA LEU A 399 -17.57 11.91 8.02
C LEU A 399 -17.91 13.39 8.17
N ASP A 400 -16.89 14.26 8.13
CA ASP A 400 -16.98 15.72 8.30
C ASP A 400 -18.16 16.40 7.59
N ASN A 401 -18.64 15.85 6.46
CA ASN A 401 -19.76 16.39 5.70
C ASN A 401 -20.83 15.35 5.26
N VAL A 402 -20.69 14.07 5.61
CA VAL A 402 -21.62 13.00 5.20
C VAL A 402 -21.72 11.95 6.31
N SER A 403 -22.89 11.76 6.89
CA SER A 403 -23.14 10.57 7.70
C SER A 403 -23.75 9.47 6.83
N THR A 404 -23.21 8.26 6.93
CA THR A 404 -23.79 7.07 6.29
C THR A 404 -24.19 6.08 7.36
N GLU A 405 -25.40 5.53 7.22
CA GLU A 405 -25.90 4.51 8.14
C GLU A 405 -26.34 3.22 7.43
N ARG A 406 -26.20 2.11 8.14
CA ARG A 406 -26.73 0.78 7.81
C ARG A 406 -27.47 0.24 9.02
N SER A 407 -28.59 -0.43 8.77
CA SER A 407 -29.39 -1.01 9.84
C SER A 407 -29.94 -2.36 9.41
N GLY A 408 -30.21 -3.22 10.38
CA GLY A 408 -30.83 -4.51 10.14
C GLY A 408 -31.15 -5.21 11.46
N THR A 409 -31.37 -6.52 11.39
CA THR A 409 -31.80 -7.32 12.53
C THR A 409 -30.73 -8.31 12.96
N LEU A 410 -30.60 -8.54 14.26
CA LEU A 410 -29.82 -9.63 14.83
C LEU A 410 -30.72 -10.47 15.76
N SER A 411 -30.42 -11.76 15.92
CA SER A 411 -31.16 -12.64 16.83
C SER A 411 -30.25 -13.15 17.95
N LEU A 412 -30.72 -13.06 19.19
CA LEU A 412 -30.05 -13.58 20.40
C LEU A 412 -30.89 -14.71 20.99
N VAL A 413 -30.27 -15.85 21.26
CA VAL A 413 -30.90 -17.01 21.91
C VAL A 413 -29.99 -17.59 23.02
N TYR A 414 -30.47 -18.51 23.86
CA TYR A 414 -29.65 -19.25 24.85
C TYR A 414 -29.91 -20.74 24.78
#